data_AF-A0A961VQZ0-F1
#
_entry.id   AF-A0A961VQZ0-F1
#
_cell.length_a   1.000
_cell.length_b   1.000
_cell.length_c   1.000
_cell.angle_alpha   90.00
_cell.angle_beta   90.00
_cell.angle_gamma   90.00
#
_symmetry.space_group_name_H-M   'P 1'
#
loop_
_entity.id
_entity.type
_entity.pdbx_description
1 polymer ?
#
loop_
_entity_poly.entity_id
_entity_poly.type
_entity_poly.pdbx_seq_one_letter_code
_entity_poly.pdbx_strand_id
1 'polypeptide(L)'
;MPGTKFVTATGDVYVDGLLSGRGWNTGTLTFSFPSSASFYGSGYGSGEPANGFEAFNATQQSAVRGILGHYAGIINLAFHEVTETSVTHGDLRFAESDAPSTAWGYYPSGDAEGGDSWYNSSGGDYDNPVLGTYAYLTLLHEIGHALGLKHPHEAGFYGAVPADRDSLEYSVMSYRSYIDSPLDYYRNGYSSFPQSLMMLDIAALQQIYGANYNTNADDTVYRWSPATGQMYVDDVGQGLPAGNKVFLTVWDGGGRDTYDFSAYGNALKVDLDPGAWSTISSSQLASLGNGRVAAGNIANALLYKGITASLIEDVIGGNGNDTIAGNGADNTLAGGPGNDVLSGRGGDDTAVFSGDADRYEITLNGNGTWTISDLRDGSPDGTDTLSQIEYFMFRDTVIDGDAAAEKATTTGLPPDVVAATANHEPVARKDVFFARKGTELNVAVENGVLANDSDEDGDALTAAIHRDPRKGKVDLDADGSFVFKVGKKFTGKVKFKYAASDGETVDKAKVVVKVLKRGDYDDILDAGGLTASLDSHGLDSIPAPVPVAGNACFDPFRDGSDHTLRGFDHDWLSGTGHVYDLYV
;
A
#
# COMPACT_ATOMS: atom_id res chain seq x y z
N MET A 1 9.30 -21.91 -29.81
CA MET A 1 8.07 -21.24 -29.37
C MET A 1 7.39 -22.05 -28.28
N PRO A 2 6.96 -21.42 -27.18
CA PRO A 2 6.19 -22.06 -26.12
C PRO A 2 4.82 -22.52 -26.63
N GLY A 3 4.16 -23.41 -25.89
CA GLY A 3 2.78 -23.77 -26.18
C GLY A 3 1.84 -22.59 -25.90
N THR A 4 0.69 -22.56 -26.58
CA THR A 4 -0.40 -21.60 -26.31
C THR A 4 -1.58 -22.29 -25.64
N LYS A 5 -2.45 -21.51 -24.99
CA LYS A 5 -3.70 -21.96 -24.37
C LYS A 5 -4.86 -21.09 -24.84
N PHE A 6 -6.05 -21.68 -24.80
CA PHE A 6 -7.30 -20.95 -24.95
C PHE A 6 -7.63 -20.23 -23.64
N VAL A 7 -8.05 -18.97 -23.73
CA VAL A 7 -8.46 -18.16 -22.58
C VAL A 7 -9.97 -18.06 -22.59
N THR A 8 -10.61 -18.47 -21.50
CA THR A 8 -12.07 -18.44 -21.34
C THR A 8 -12.56 -17.07 -20.87
N ALA A 9 -13.73 -16.67 -21.35
CA ALA A 9 -14.47 -15.51 -20.84
C ALA A 9 -14.71 -15.59 -19.32
N THR A 10 -14.73 -14.41 -18.69
CA THR A 10 -15.04 -14.18 -17.28
C THR A 10 -16.53 -13.97 -17.04
N GLY A 11 -17.26 -13.48 -18.06
CA GLY A 11 -18.62 -12.99 -17.93
C GLY A 11 -18.70 -11.48 -17.65
N ASP A 12 -17.57 -10.82 -17.40
CA ASP A 12 -17.45 -9.37 -17.36
C ASP A 12 -17.09 -8.85 -18.75
N VAL A 13 -18.02 -8.12 -19.37
CA VAL A 13 -17.87 -7.57 -20.72
C VAL A 13 -16.70 -6.58 -20.85
N TYR A 14 -16.30 -5.91 -19.77
CA TYR A 14 -15.19 -4.96 -19.78
C TYR A 14 -13.84 -5.67 -19.85
N VAL A 15 -13.70 -6.79 -19.11
CA VAL A 15 -12.50 -7.62 -19.14
C VAL A 15 -12.46 -8.48 -20.39
N ASP A 16 -13.57 -9.14 -20.72
CA ASP A 16 -13.67 -10.05 -21.86
C ASP A 16 -13.44 -9.33 -23.19
N GLY A 17 -13.86 -8.07 -23.28
CA GLY A 17 -13.61 -7.20 -24.43
C GLY A 17 -12.13 -6.91 -24.71
N LEU A 18 -11.20 -7.22 -23.80
CA LEU A 18 -9.75 -7.12 -24.05
C LEU A 18 -9.09 -8.46 -24.35
N LEU A 19 -9.80 -9.59 -24.20
CA LEU A 19 -9.20 -10.91 -24.41
C LEU A 19 -9.20 -11.28 -25.91
N SER A 20 -8.02 -11.62 -26.45
CA SER A 20 -7.91 -12.21 -27.80
C SER A 20 -8.44 -13.65 -27.89
N GLY A 21 -8.66 -14.29 -26.73
CA GLY A 21 -8.97 -15.72 -26.60
C GLY A 21 -7.73 -16.63 -26.58
N ARG A 22 -6.52 -16.07 -26.63
CA ARG A 22 -5.25 -16.80 -26.61
C ARG A 22 -4.33 -16.27 -25.52
N GLY A 23 -3.52 -17.15 -24.97
CA GLY A 23 -2.44 -16.82 -24.05
C GLY A 23 -1.31 -17.84 -24.13
N TRP A 24 -0.17 -17.53 -23.55
CA TRP A 24 0.92 -18.50 -23.44
C TRP A 24 0.60 -19.59 -22.39
N ASN A 25 1.00 -20.83 -22.68
CA ASN A 25 0.84 -21.99 -21.80
C ASN A 25 2.18 -22.33 -21.12
N THR A 26 2.76 -21.33 -20.46
CA THR A 26 4.01 -21.42 -19.69
C THR A 26 3.94 -20.46 -18.51
N GLY A 27 4.71 -20.73 -17.45
CA GLY A 27 4.92 -19.79 -16.35
C GLY A 27 6.13 -18.87 -16.55
N THR A 28 6.86 -19.06 -17.66
CA THR A 28 8.08 -18.31 -17.96
C THR A 28 8.22 -18.11 -19.46
N LEU A 29 8.55 -16.88 -19.85
CA LEU A 29 8.92 -16.51 -21.22
C LEU A 29 10.34 -15.95 -21.23
N THR A 30 11.08 -16.29 -22.27
CA THR A 30 12.35 -15.63 -22.57
C THR A 30 12.11 -14.42 -23.48
N PHE A 31 12.94 -13.40 -23.36
CA PHE A 31 12.92 -12.27 -24.28
C PHE A 31 14.32 -11.86 -24.72
N SER A 32 14.42 -11.14 -25.82
CA SER A 32 15.70 -10.77 -26.40
C SER A 32 15.62 -9.59 -27.37
N PHE A 33 16.79 -9.05 -27.70
CA PHE A 33 16.96 -7.91 -28.58
C PHE A 33 17.85 -8.31 -29.78
N PRO A 34 17.24 -8.64 -30.94
CA PRO A 34 18.03 -9.05 -32.09
C PRO A 34 18.91 -7.92 -32.62
N SER A 35 20.19 -8.22 -32.84
CA SER A 35 21.17 -7.25 -33.37
C SER A 35 21.32 -7.32 -34.89
N SER A 36 20.65 -8.26 -35.55
CA SER A 36 20.71 -8.44 -37.00
C SER A 36 19.43 -9.04 -37.56
N ALA A 37 18.96 -8.49 -38.68
CA ALA A 37 17.91 -9.07 -39.51
C ALA A 37 18.19 -10.53 -39.92
N SER A 38 19.46 -10.92 -40.00
CA SER A 38 19.86 -12.28 -40.39
C SER A 38 19.52 -13.36 -39.35
N PHE A 39 19.12 -12.96 -38.14
CA PHE A 39 18.66 -13.89 -37.10
C PHE A 39 17.21 -14.34 -37.31
N TYR A 40 16.50 -13.67 -38.21
CA TYR A 40 15.15 -14.06 -38.62
C TYR A 40 15.20 -14.97 -39.84
N GLY A 41 14.25 -15.91 -39.89
CA GLY A 41 14.10 -16.83 -41.02
C GLY A 41 13.65 -16.13 -42.31
N SER A 42 13.82 -16.79 -43.46
CA SER A 42 13.25 -16.30 -44.72
C SER A 42 11.72 -16.35 -44.68
N GLY A 43 11.05 -15.29 -45.16
CA GLY A 43 9.58 -15.21 -45.18
C GLY A 43 8.96 -15.02 -43.78
N TYR A 44 9.73 -14.41 -42.88
CA TYR A 44 9.31 -14.10 -41.51
C TYR A 44 8.17 -13.08 -41.47
N GLY A 45 7.11 -13.36 -40.71
CA GLY A 45 6.01 -12.45 -40.45
C GLY A 45 5.49 -11.76 -41.71
N SER A 46 5.40 -10.43 -41.64
CA SER A 46 4.98 -9.57 -42.75
C SER A 46 6.17 -9.00 -43.55
N GLY A 47 7.38 -9.51 -43.31
CA GLY A 47 8.62 -9.07 -43.97
C GLY A 47 9.35 -7.94 -43.25
N GLU A 48 9.17 -7.81 -41.93
CA GLU A 48 9.78 -6.80 -41.08
C GLU A 48 11.31 -6.84 -41.09
N PRO A 49 11.96 -8.02 -40.95
CA PRO A 49 13.42 -8.08 -40.97
C PRO A 49 14.05 -7.61 -42.29
N ALA A 50 13.27 -7.59 -43.38
CA ALA A 50 13.72 -7.18 -44.71
C ALA A 50 13.41 -5.71 -45.05
N ASN A 51 12.67 -4.99 -44.20
CA ASN A 51 12.29 -3.59 -44.41
C ASN A 51 12.88 -2.71 -43.32
N GLY A 52 14.03 -2.09 -43.60
CA GLY A 52 14.62 -1.09 -42.71
C GLY A 52 14.92 -1.60 -41.30
N PHE A 53 15.35 -2.86 -41.15
CA PHE A 53 15.63 -3.43 -39.83
C PHE A 53 16.63 -2.56 -39.06
N GLU A 54 16.28 -2.26 -37.81
CA GLU A 54 17.16 -1.63 -36.84
C GLU A 54 17.08 -2.34 -35.48
N ALA A 55 18.24 -2.45 -34.84
CA ALA A 55 18.36 -3.09 -33.54
C ALA A 55 18.01 -2.08 -32.43
N PHE A 56 17.27 -2.53 -31.42
CA PHE A 56 16.96 -1.69 -30.27
C PHE A 56 18.23 -1.12 -29.61
N ASN A 57 18.23 0.19 -29.42
CA ASN A 57 19.25 0.93 -28.69
C ASN A 57 19.16 0.67 -27.17
N ALA A 58 20.16 1.12 -26.41
CA ALA A 58 20.24 0.84 -24.97
C ALA A 58 19.05 1.40 -24.17
N THR A 59 18.50 2.56 -24.55
CA THR A 59 17.35 3.18 -23.90
C THR A 59 16.10 2.35 -24.12
N GLN A 60 15.84 1.92 -25.35
CA GLN A 60 14.72 1.05 -25.70
C GLN A 60 14.80 -0.29 -24.97
N GLN A 61 15.98 -0.92 -24.95
CA GLN A 61 16.18 -2.17 -24.20
C GLN A 61 15.92 -2.00 -22.70
N SER A 62 16.38 -0.90 -22.10
CA SER A 62 16.13 -0.61 -20.68
C SER A 62 14.64 -0.39 -20.40
N ALA A 63 13.91 0.28 -21.29
CA ALA A 63 12.47 0.48 -21.16
C ALA A 63 11.71 -0.85 -21.24
N VAL A 64 12.04 -1.73 -22.19
CA VAL A 64 11.44 -3.06 -22.31
C VAL A 64 11.68 -3.89 -21.03
N ARG A 65 12.90 -3.88 -20.49
CA ARG A 65 13.19 -4.58 -19.21
C ARG A 65 12.31 -4.07 -18.07
N GLY A 66 12.17 -2.75 -17.93
CA GLY A 66 11.30 -2.14 -16.92
C GLY A 66 9.83 -2.50 -17.12
N ILE A 67 9.34 -2.42 -18.36
CA ILE A 67 7.95 -2.78 -18.71
C ILE A 67 7.67 -4.26 -18.42
N LEU A 68 8.54 -5.18 -18.84
CA LEU A 68 8.39 -6.61 -18.54
C LEU A 68 8.45 -6.87 -17.03
N GLY A 69 9.22 -6.08 -16.27
CA GLY A 69 9.19 -6.06 -14.82
C GLY A 69 7.80 -5.68 -14.27
N HIS A 70 7.17 -4.64 -14.81
CA HIS A 70 5.81 -4.24 -14.43
C HIS A 70 4.79 -5.34 -14.77
N TYR A 71 4.88 -5.96 -15.95
CA TYR A 71 4.04 -7.12 -16.29
C TYR A 71 4.25 -8.27 -15.30
N ALA A 72 5.49 -8.67 -15.01
CA ALA A 72 5.77 -9.72 -14.02
C ALA A 72 5.26 -9.36 -12.62
N GLY A 73 5.21 -8.07 -12.28
CA GLY A 73 4.69 -7.60 -10.99
C GLY A 73 3.20 -7.85 -10.80
N ILE A 74 2.41 -7.86 -11.88
CA ILE A 74 0.94 -7.97 -11.79
C ILE A 74 0.40 -9.37 -12.11
N ILE A 75 1.19 -10.22 -12.79
CA ILE A 75 0.76 -11.55 -13.23
C ILE A 75 1.76 -12.66 -12.91
N ASN A 76 1.29 -13.90 -12.79
CA ASN A 76 2.12 -15.08 -12.58
C ASN A 76 2.83 -15.54 -13.86
N LEU A 77 3.67 -14.67 -14.42
CA LEU A 77 4.49 -14.92 -15.60
C LEU A 77 5.86 -14.28 -15.43
N ALA A 78 6.91 -15.09 -15.43
CA ALA A 78 8.28 -14.61 -15.33
C ALA A 78 8.88 -14.31 -16.71
N PHE A 79 9.71 -13.27 -16.79
CA PHE A 79 10.45 -12.91 -18.00
C PHE A 79 11.96 -13.05 -17.77
N HIS A 80 12.66 -13.70 -18.69
CA HIS A 80 14.10 -13.89 -18.63
C HIS A 80 14.77 -13.45 -19.91
N GLU A 81 15.72 -12.51 -19.80
CA GLU A 81 16.47 -12.08 -20.96
C GLU A 81 17.44 -13.17 -21.43
N VAL A 82 17.48 -13.41 -22.73
CA VAL A 82 18.48 -14.26 -23.38
C VAL A 82 19.24 -13.43 -24.42
N THR A 83 20.53 -13.72 -24.56
CA THR A 83 21.33 -13.10 -25.63
C THR A 83 20.95 -13.72 -26.97
N GLU A 84 20.39 -12.90 -27.87
CA GLU A 84 20.03 -13.33 -29.23
C GLU A 84 21.29 -13.69 -30.03
N THR A 85 21.20 -14.79 -30.78
CA THR A 85 22.15 -15.20 -31.81
C THR A 85 21.39 -15.78 -33.01
N SER A 86 22.10 -16.25 -34.05
CA SER A 86 21.45 -16.91 -35.19
C SER A 86 20.77 -18.26 -34.87
N VAL A 87 20.96 -18.82 -33.67
CA VAL A 87 20.38 -20.11 -33.26
C VAL A 87 19.72 -20.09 -31.88
N THR A 88 19.91 -19.02 -31.11
CA THR A 88 19.29 -18.81 -29.80
C THR A 88 18.48 -17.54 -29.89
N HIS A 89 17.19 -17.62 -29.57
CA HIS A 89 16.30 -16.48 -29.60
C HIS A 89 15.33 -16.51 -28.42
N GLY A 90 14.82 -15.34 -28.04
CA GLY A 90 13.74 -15.21 -27.06
C GLY A 90 12.41 -15.75 -27.60
N ASP A 91 11.47 -15.95 -26.69
CA ASP A 91 10.06 -16.19 -27.02
C ASP A 91 9.36 -14.88 -27.42
N LEU A 92 9.82 -13.76 -26.88
CA LEU A 92 9.41 -12.40 -27.25
C LEU A 92 10.64 -11.65 -27.79
N ARG A 93 10.57 -11.12 -29.01
CA ARG A 93 11.64 -10.29 -29.58
C ARG A 93 11.18 -8.89 -29.88
N PHE A 94 12.13 -7.96 -29.73
CA PHE A 94 11.91 -6.52 -29.85
C PHE A 94 12.92 -5.92 -30.82
N ALA A 95 12.44 -5.35 -31.92
CA ALA A 95 13.27 -4.71 -32.93
C ALA A 95 12.50 -3.63 -33.70
N GLU A 96 13.21 -2.81 -34.47
CA GLU A 96 12.62 -1.79 -35.33
C GLU A 96 12.61 -2.24 -36.80
N SER A 97 11.63 -1.72 -37.55
CA SER A 97 11.44 -1.97 -38.97
C SER A 97 10.61 -0.87 -39.60
N ASP A 98 10.86 -0.57 -40.87
CA ASP A 98 10.02 0.33 -41.69
C ASP A 98 8.74 -0.34 -42.21
N ALA A 99 8.50 -1.62 -41.91
CA ALA A 99 7.28 -2.33 -42.29
C ALA A 99 6.01 -1.78 -41.61
N PRO A 100 5.96 -1.65 -40.27
CA PRO A 100 4.85 -0.96 -39.60
C PRO A 100 4.86 0.54 -39.88
N SER A 101 3.66 1.14 -40.04
CA SER A 101 3.52 2.60 -40.06
C SER A 101 3.71 3.24 -38.68
N THR A 102 3.48 2.47 -37.62
CA THR A 102 3.66 2.87 -36.22
C THR A 102 4.36 1.76 -35.45
N ALA A 103 3.64 0.70 -35.10
CA ALA A 103 4.13 -0.50 -34.44
C ALA A 103 3.10 -1.62 -34.59
N TRP A 104 3.48 -2.87 -34.34
CA TRP A 104 2.56 -3.98 -34.07
C TRP A 104 3.22 -5.09 -33.25
N GLY A 105 2.40 -5.82 -32.51
CA GLY A 105 2.75 -7.01 -31.74
C GLY A 105 1.99 -8.23 -32.24
N TYR A 106 2.70 -9.34 -32.36
CA TYR A 106 2.11 -10.61 -32.73
C TYR A 106 1.55 -11.33 -31.50
N TYR A 107 0.29 -11.78 -31.59
CA TYR A 107 -0.34 -12.58 -30.55
C TYR A 107 0.44 -13.86 -30.20
N PRO A 108 0.19 -14.45 -29.02
CA PRO A 108 0.64 -15.79 -28.70
C PRO A 108 0.27 -16.81 -29.80
N SER A 109 1.28 -17.37 -30.46
CA SER A 109 1.12 -18.39 -31.50
C SER A 109 2.32 -19.36 -31.54
N GLY A 110 2.17 -20.44 -32.30
CA GLY A 110 3.28 -21.37 -32.57
C GLY A 110 4.13 -20.97 -33.77
N ASP A 111 3.78 -19.88 -34.45
CA ASP A 111 4.49 -19.37 -35.61
C ASP A 111 5.79 -18.69 -35.17
N ALA A 112 6.72 -18.48 -36.11
CA ALA A 112 8.05 -17.96 -35.78
C ALA A 112 7.98 -16.55 -35.18
N GLU A 113 6.93 -15.80 -35.53
CA GLU A 113 6.64 -14.43 -35.12
C GLU A 113 5.74 -14.29 -33.90
N GLY A 114 5.15 -15.38 -33.40
CA GLY A 114 4.25 -15.29 -32.23
C GLY A 114 4.95 -14.69 -31.01
N GLY A 115 4.46 -13.55 -30.51
CA GLY A 115 5.04 -12.84 -29.37
C GLY A 115 6.03 -11.73 -29.71
N ASP A 116 6.45 -11.59 -30.96
CA ASP A 116 7.36 -10.53 -31.37
C ASP A 116 6.64 -9.19 -31.53
N SER A 117 7.37 -8.10 -31.30
CA SER A 117 6.89 -6.74 -31.55
C SER A 117 7.87 -5.92 -32.37
N TRP A 118 7.31 -5.12 -33.27
CA TRP A 118 8.02 -4.31 -34.25
C TRP A 118 7.59 -2.85 -34.17
N TYR A 119 8.55 -1.93 -34.26
CA TYR A 119 8.32 -0.50 -34.10
C TYR A 119 8.93 0.25 -35.30
N ASN A 120 8.27 1.32 -35.75
CA ASN A 120 8.70 2.04 -36.95
C ASN A 120 10.04 2.76 -36.73
N SER A 121 11.04 2.46 -37.58
CA SER A 121 12.37 3.10 -37.54
C SER A 121 12.44 4.46 -38.25
N SER A 122 11.58 4.73 -39.23
CA SER A 122 11.72 5.88 -40.14
C SER A 122 11.59 7.26 -39.47
N GLY A 123 10.93 7.36 -38.31
CA GLY A 123 10.66 8.63 -37.63
C GLY A 123 11.52 8.95 -36.41
N GLY A 124 12.23 7.96 -35.85
CA GLY A 124 12.90 8.08 -34.54
C GLY A 124 11.94 8.29 -33.37
N ASP A 125 10.62 8.09 -33.57
CA ASP A 125 9.60 8.31 -32.55
C ASP A 125 9.79 7.40 -31.33
N TYR A 126 10.44 6.25 -31.52
CA TYR A 126 10.68 5.25 -30.49
C TYR A 126 12.11 5.23 -29.95
N ASP A 127 12.97 6.17 -30.35
CA ASP A 127 14.39 6.18 -29.94
C ASP A 127 14.58 6.39 -28.42
N ASN A 128 13.64 7.11 -27.79
CA ASN A 128 13.73 7.53 -26.40
C ASN A 128 12.41 7.32 -25.63
N PRO A 129 12.07 6.07 -25.31
CA PRO A 129 10.90 5.75 -24.50
C PRO A 129 11.13 6.19 -23.04
N VAL A 130 10.25 7.07 -22.56
CA VAL A 130 10.25 7.61 -21.19
C VAL A 130 8.82 7.53 -20.65
N LEU A 131 8.65 7.26 -19.36
CA LEU A 131 7.34 7.20 -18.71
C LEU A 131 6.46 8.40 -19.11
N GLY A 132 5.25 8.12 -19.60
CA GLY A 132 4.28 9.12 -20.03
C GLY A 132 4.47 9.66 -21.45
N THR A 133 5.45 9.18 -22.22
CA THR A 133 5.56 9.47 -23.67
C THR A 133 4.84 8.43 -24.51
N TYR A 134 4.52 8.80 -25.76
CA TYR A 134 3.91 7.90 -26.74
C TYR A 134 4.75 6.65 -27.01
N ALA A 135 6.09 6.80 -27.07
CA ALA A 135 7.01 5.70 -27.27
C ALA A 135 6.92 4.65 -26.16
N TYR A 136 6.86 5.10 -24.89
CA TYR A 136 6.70 4.20 -23.75
C TYR A 136 5.34 3.50 -23.75
N LEU A 137 4.26 4.25 -24.03
CA LEU A 137 2.92 3.67 -24.19
C LEU A 137 2.90 2.59 -25.27
N THR A 138 3.56 2.81 -26.41
CA THR A 138 3.55 1.87 -27.52
C THR A 138 4.28 0.58 -27.17
N LEU A 139 5.44 0.65 -26.51
CA LEU A 139 6.12 -0.55 -25.98
C LEU A 139 5.21 -1.32 -25.01
N LEU A 140 4.55 -0.61 -24.09
CA LEU A 140 3.61 -1.19 -23.14
C LEU A 140 2.43 -1.89 -23.83
N HIS A 141 1.91 -1.26 -24.90
CA HIS A 141 0.80 -1.73 -25.73
C HIS A 141 1.15 -2.99 -26.53
N GLU A 142 2.24 -2.98 -27.29
CA GLU A 142 2.59 -4.12 -28.15
C GLU A 142 2.97 -5.36 -27.33
N ILE A 143 3.54 -5.19 -26.14
CA ILE A 143 3.73 -6.30 -25.19
C ILE A 143 2.38 -6.86 -24.74
N GLY A 144 1.35 -6.02 -24.63
CA GLY A 144 -0.03 -6.45 -24.34
C GLY A 144 -0.54 -7.42 -25.40
N HIS A 145 -0.35 -7.09 -26.68
CA HIS A 145 -0.65 -7.99 -27.80
C HIS A 145 0.14 -9.30 -27.72
N ALA A 146 1.46 -9.20 -27.49
CA ALA A 146 2.35 -10.35 -27.35
C ALA A 146 1.94 -11.29 -26.19
N LEU A 147 1.20 -10.78 -25.21
CA LEU A 147 0.66 -11.54 -24.09
C LEU A 147 -0.82 -11.91 -24.23
N GLY A 148 -1.50 -11.51 -25.32
CA GLY A 148 -2.84 -11.96 -25.66
C GLY A 148 -3.96 -10.95 -25.45
N LEU A 149 -3.65 -9.68 -25.18
CA LEU A 149 -4.64 -8.60 -25.16
C LEU A 149 -4.94 -8.09 -26.56
N LYS A 150 -6.20 -7.82 -26.88
CA LYS A 150 -6.62 -7.19 -28.14
C LYS A 150 -7.05 -5.75 -27.92
N HIS A 151 -7.26 -5.02 -29.01
CA HIS A 151 -7.82 -3.68 -28.90
C HIS A 151 -9.27 -3.72 -28.36
N PRO A 152 -9.67 -2.75 -27.52
CA PRO A 152 -11.00 -2.69 -26.94
C PRO A 152 -12.09 -2.42 -27.98
N HIS A 153 -11.80 -1.66 -29.03
CA HIS A 153 -12.77 -1.31 -30.08
C HIS A 153 -13.08 -2.45 -31.06
N GLU A 154 -12.28 -3.52 -31.06
CA GLU A 154 -12.45 -4.65 -31.97
C GLU A 154 -13.54 -5.60 -31.47
N ALA A 155 -14.52 -5.91 -32.32
CA ALA A 155 -15.60 -6.86 -32.02
C ALA A 155 -15.15 -8.34 -32.15
N GLY A 156 -13.96 -8.67 -31.63
CA GLY A 156 -13.31 -9.98 -31.74
C GLY A 156 -14.10 -11.12 -31.07
N PHE A 157 -13.40 -12.17 -30.64
CA PHE A 157 -14.03 -13.42 -30.18
C PHE A 157 -15.03 -13.23 -29.02
N TYR A 158 -14.75 -12.28 -28.12
CA TYR A 158 -15.60 -11.95 -26.96
C TYR A 158 -16.30 -10.59 -27.07
N GLY A 159 -16.37 -10.02 -28.28
CA GLY A 159 -16.92 -8.68 -28.49
C GLY A 159 -15.94 -7.56 -28.14
N ALA A 160 -16.41 -6.32 -28.28
CA ALA A 160 -15.67 -5.11 -27.94
C ALA A 160 -15.92 -4.74 -26.47
N VAL A 161 -14.96 -4.04 -25.86
CA VAL A 161 -15.20 -3.35 -24.58
C VAL A 161 -16.32 -2.33 -24.80
N PRO A 162 -17.31 -2.24 -23.89
CA PRO A 162 -18.34 -1.21 -23.97
C PRO A 162 -17.75 0.21 -24.06
N ALA A 163 -18.39 1.07 -24.84
CA ALA A 163 -17.81 2.38 -25.23
C ALA A 163 -17.51 3.30 -24.03
N ASP A 164 -18.23 3.16 -22.91
CA ASP A 164 -18.03 3.90 -21.67
C ASP A 164 -16.75 3.52 -20.91
N ARG A 165 -16.00 2.53 -21.41
CA ARG A 165 -14.69 2.10 -20.89
C ARG A 165 -13.65 1.88 -22.00
N ASP A 166 -13.92 2.30 -23.23
CA ASP A 166 -12.95 2.30 -24.32
C ASP A 166 -12.19 3.64 -24.35
N SER A 167 -11.14 3.75 -23.52
CA SER A 167 -10.16 4.84 -23.58
C SER A 167 -8.85 4.48 -22.88
N LEU A 168 -7.80 5.29 -23.11
CA LEU A 168 -6.52 5.22 -22.40
C LEU A 168 -6.66 5.37 -20.88
N GLU A 169 -7.80 5.84 -20.38
CA GLU A 169 -8.05 5.88 -18.93
C GLU A 169 -8.23 4.46 -18.38
N TYR A 170 -8.78 3.53 -19.17
CA TYR A 170 -9.12 2.19 -18.68
C TYR A 170 -8.24 1.09 -19.26
N SER A 171 -7.66 1.30 -20.44
CA SER A 171 -6.80 0.33 -21.12
C SER A 171 -5.77 1.02 -22.01
N VAL A 172 -4.50 0.65 -21.87
CA VAL A 172 -3.42 1.07 -22.80
C VAL A 172 -3.61 0.49 -24.20
N MET A 173 -4.47 -0.53 -24.34
CA MET A 173 -4.84 -1.11 -25.62
C MET A 173 -5.81 -0.22 -26.42
N SER A 174 -6.38 0.83 -25.83
CA SER A 174 -7.32 1.71 -26.55
C SER A 174 -6.62 2.72 -27.45
N TYR A 175 -7.14 2.91 -28.66
CA TYR A 175 -6.76 4.01 -29.55
C TYR A 175 -7.46 5.33 -29.23
N ARG A 176 -8.28 5.36 -28.18
CA ARG A 176 -9.04 6.55 -27.80
C ARG A 176 -8.37 7.25 -26.62
N SER A 177 -8.01 8.52 -26.82
CA SER A 177 -7.47 9.36 -25.75
C SER A 177 -8.40 9.49 -24.54
N TYR A 178 -9.70 9.58 -24.80
CA TYR A 178 -10.79 9.70 -23.82
C TYR A 178 -12.02 8.99 -24.40
N ILE A 179 -13.02 8.69 -23.57
CA ILE A 179 -14.28 8.06 -24.00
C ILE A 179 -14.88 8.82 -25.20
N ASP A 180 -15.26 8.09 -26.25
CA ASP A 180 -15.78 8.60 -27.53
C ASP A 180 -14.79 9.40 -28.40
N SER A 181 -13.50 9.54 -28.02
CA SER A 181 -12.49 10.15 -28.89
C SER A 181 -12.34 9.33 -30.19
N PRO A 182 -12.26 9.93 -31.38
CA PRO A 182 -12.05 9.19 -32.64
C PRO A 182 -10.80 8.28 -32.61
N LEU A 183 -10.85 7.17 -33.37
CA LEU A 183 -9.83 6.13 -33.46
C LEU A 183 -8.66 6.47 -34.41
N ASP A 184 -8.59 7.70 -34.90
CA ASP A 184 -7.67 8.12 -35.95
C ASP A 184 -6.25 8.41 -35.43
N TYR A 185 -6.14 9.16 -34.35
CA TYR A 185 -4.89 9.48 -33.68
C TYR A 185 -5.14 9.98 -32.25
N TYR A 186 -4.14 9.85 -31.39
CA TYR A 186 -4.20 10.38 -30.02
C TYR A 186 -4.20 11.90 -29.99
N ARG A 187 -5.05 12.45 -29.13
CA ARG A 187 -5.18 13.89 -28.85
C ARG A 187 -4.41 14.30 -27.58
N ASN A 188 -3.74 13.36 -26.92
CA ASN A 188 -3.03 13.58 -25.68
C ASN A 188 -1.93 14.64 -25.84
N GLY A 189 -1.61 15.34 -24.74
CA GLY A 189 -0.38 16.10 -24.66
C GLY A 189 0.85 15.19 -24.78
N TYR A 190 1.97 15.74 -25.26
CA TYR A 190 3.21 15.00 -25.53
C TYR A 190 3.69 14.09 -24.37
N SER A 191 3.45 14.52 -23.12
CA SER A 191 3.85 13.79 -21.90
C SER A 191 2.63 13.37 -21.06
N SER A 192 1.52 13.03 -21.71
CA SER A 192 0.23 12.76 -21.06
C SER A 192 -0.33 11.38 -21.43
N PHE A 193 0.56 10.40 -21.56
CA PHE A 193 0.20 9.00 -21.79
C PHE A 193 0.31 8.17 -20.49
N PRO A 194 -0.37 7.02 -20.43
CA PRO A 194 -0.23 6.09 -19.31
C PRO A 194 1.22 5.71 -18.99
N GLN A 195 1.51 5.56 -17.71
CA GLN A 195 2.84 5.22 -17.17
C GLN A 195 2.90 3.77 -16.68
N SER A 196 1.75 3.12 -16.56
CA SER A 196 1.59 1.71 -16.23
C SER A 196 0.48 1.11 -17.08
N LEU A 197 0.29 -0.20 -16.97
CA LEU A 197 -0.96 -0.83 -17.39
C LEU A 197 -2.14 -0.22 -16.63
N MET A 198 -3.28 -0.11 -17.30
CA MET A 198 -4.50 0.43 -16.70
C MET A 198 -5.37 -0.69 -16.13
N MET A 199 -6.36 -0.33 -15.32
CA MET A 199 -7.16 -1.27 -14.54
C MET A 199 -7.75 -2.45 -15.34
N LEU A 200 -8.18 -2.25 -16.60
CA LEU A 200 -8.72 -3.34 -17.42
C LEU A 200 -7.62 -4.20 -18.04
N ASP A 201 -6.46 -3.62 -18.35
CA ASP A 201 -5.31 -4.39 -18.83
C ASP A 201 -4.85 -5.37 -17.74
N ILE A 202 -4.73 -4.87 -16.50
CA ILE A 202 -4.37 -5.68 -15.32
C ILE A 202 -5.39 -6.81 -15.15
N ALA A 203 -6.68 -6.50 -15.09
CA ALA A 203 -7.72 -7.52 -14.90
C ALA A 203 -7.73 -8.58 -16.02
N ALA A 204 -7.56 -8.17 -17.28
CA ALA A 204 -7.51 -9.08 -18.42
C ALA A 204 -6.26 -9.97 -18.40
N LEU A 205 -5.09 -9.42 -18.09
CA LEU A 205 -3.86 -10.20 -17.97
C LEU A 205 -3.92 -11.19 -16.80
N GLN A 206 -4.49 -10.78 -15.67
CA GLN A 206 -4.69 -11.66 -14.51
C GLN A 206 -5.72 -12.77 -14.79
N GLN A 207 -6.69 -12.53 -15.67
CA GLN A 207 -7.53 -13.62 -16.18
C GLN A 207 -6.72 -14.63 -17.02
N ILE A 208 -5.77 -14.15 -17.84
CA ILE A 208 -4.94 -15.03 -18.68
C ILE A 208 -3.93 -15.81 -17.84
N TYR A 209 -3.22 -15.15 -16.92
CA TYR A 209 -2.03 -15.69 -16.26
C TYR A 209 -2.17 -15.88 -14.74
N GLY A 210 -3.21 -15.33 -14.12
CA GLY A 210 -3.37 -15.25 -12.67
C GLY A 210 -2.64 -14.04 -12.07
N ALA A 211 -3.21 -13.47 -11.00
CA ALA A 211 -2.60 -12.35 -10.28
C ALA A 211 -1.37 -12.75 -9.48
N ASN A 212 -0.34 -11.90 -9.49
CA ASN A 212 0.85 -12.05 -8.67
C ASN A 212 0.72 -11.25 -7.36
N TYR A 213 0.49 -11.98 -6.27
CA TYR A 213 0.38 -11.42 -4.91
C TYR A 213 1.72 -11.40 -4.15
N ASN A 214 2.85 -11.59 -4.83
CA ASN A 214 4.18 -11.48 -4.20
C ASN A 214 4.83 -10.11 -4.42
N THR A 215 4.24 -9.27 -5.27
CA THR A 215 4.75 -7.93 -5.56
C THR A 215 4.18 -6.98 -4.54
N ASN A 216 5.04 -6.34 -3.74
CA ASN A 216 4.64 -5.48 -2.63
C ASN A 216 3.62 -6.23 -1.76
N ALA A 217 4.07 -7.30 -1.09
CA ALA A 217 3.18 -8.22 -0.36
C ALA A 217 3.22 -8.03 1.17
N ASP A 218 4.01 -7.05 1.60
CA ASP A 218 4.15 -6.58 2.97
C ASP A 218 3.64 -5.12 3.00
N ASP A 219 3.51 -4.52 4.18
CA ASP A 219 3.09 -3.12 4.35
C ASP A 219 3.93 -2.15 3.48
N THR A 220 3.30 -1.52 2.50
CA THR A 220 3.96 -0.72 1.47
C THR A 220 3.51 0.74 1.52
N VAL A 221 4.47 1.68 1.42
CA VAL A 221 4.16 3.12 1.34
C VAL A 221 4.39 3.65 -0.07
N TYR A 222 3.33 4.19 -0.66
CA TYR A 222 3.33 4.83 -1.96
C TYR A 222 3.33 6.36 -1.83
N ARG A 223 4.27 7.02 -2.50
CA ARG A 223 4.42 8.48 -2.51
C ARG A 223 4.58 9.02 -3.92
N TRP A 224 4.20 10.27 -4.13
CA TRP A 224 4.42 10.98 -5.40
C TRP A 224 5.08 12.34 -5.17
N SER A 225 6.01 12.70 -6.04
CA SER A 225 6.62 14.03 -6.01
C SER A 225 5.71 15.08 -6.67
N PRO A 226 5.34 16.17 -5.98
CA PRO A 226 4.65 17.29 -6.60
C PRO A 226 5.50 18.01 -7.68
N ALA A 227 6.82 17.94 -7.55
CA ALA A 227 7.76 18.61 -8.44
C ALA A 227 8.00 17.86 -9.75
N THR A 228 7.94 16.53 -9.72
CA THR A 228 8.33 15.70 -10.86
C THR A 228 7.31 14.65 -11.29
N GLY A 229 6.31 14.35 -10.47
CA GLY A 229 5.31 13.30 -10.73
C GLY A 229 5.85 11.89 -10.50
N GLN A 230 7.12 11.77 -10.10
CA GLN A 230 7.74 10.48 -9.84
C GLN A 230 7.05 9.79 -8.67
N MET A 231 6.66 8.54 -8.89
CA MET A 231 6.18 7.61 -7.88
C MET A 231 7.37 7.01 -7.10
N TYR A 232 7.17 6.79 -5.82
CA TYR A 232 8.07 6.07 -4.92
C TYR A 232 7.31 4.95 -4.24
N VAL A 233 7.96 3.82 -4.07
CA VAL A 233 7.50 2.66 -3.30
C VAL A 233 8.56 2.41 -2.25
N ASP A 234 8.23 2.57 -0.97
CA ASP A 234 9.18 2.50 0.16
C ASP A 234 10.46 3.32 -0.08
N ASP A 235 10.26 4.58 -0.47
CA ASP A 235 11.31 5.55 -0.80
C ASP A 235 12.19 5.18 -2.02
N VAL A 236 11.88 4.09 -2.73
CA VAL A 236 12.52 3.72 -3.99
C VAL A 236 11.74 4.31 -5.17
N GLY A 237 12.38 5.19 -5.93
CA GLY A 237 11.77 5.85 -7.08
C GLY A 237 11.52 4.92 -8.27
N GLN A 238 10.31 4.95 -8.83
CA GLN A 238 9.84 4.07 -9.91
C GLN A 238 10.06 4.64 -11.32
N GLY A 239 11.04 5.53 -11.47
CA GLY A 239 11.33 6.23 -12.72
C GLY A 239 10.65 7.61 -12.85
N LEU A 240 11.29 8.50 -13.60
CA LEU A 240 10.86 9.88 -13.76
C LEU A 240 9.89 10.01 -14.94
N PRO A 241 8.63 10.42 -14.73
CA PRO A 241 7.71 10.68 -15.83
C PRO A 241 8.05 11.98 -16.55
N ALA A 242 7.79 11.98 -17.86
CA ALA A 242 7.89 13.17 -18.66
C ALA A 242 6.82 14.20 -18.25
N GLY A 243 7.17 15.48 -18.26
CA GLY A 243 6.20 16.57 -18.13
C GLY A 243 5.50 16.73 -16.78
N ASN A 244 6.02 16.12 -15.70
CA ASN A 244 5.43 16.17 -14.35
C ASN A 244 3.93 15.80 -14.37
N LYS A 245 3.61 14.70 -15.06
CA LYS A 245 2.27 14.13 -15.08
C LYS A 245 2.23 12.84 -14.27
N VAL A 246 1.07 12.51 -13.76
CA VAL A 246 0.78 11.22 -13.10
C VAL A 246 -0.46 10.65 -13.77
N PHE A 247 -0.31 9.46 -14.37
CA PHE A 247 -1.38 8.75 -15.07
C PHE A 247 -1.06 7.26 -15.08
N LEU A 248 -1.51 6.56 -14.04
CA LEU A 248 -1.18 5.15 -13.80
C LEU A 248 -2.26 4.45 -12.98
N THR A 249 -2.15 3.13 -12.92
CA THR A 249 -2.90 2.27 -11.99
C THR A 249 -1.91 1.57 -11.06
N VAL A 250 -2.20 1.55 -9.76
CA VAL A 250 -1.41 0.82 -8.77
C VAL A 250 -1.94 -0.62 -8.65
N TRP A 251 -1.01 -1.57 -8.59
CA TRP A 251 -1.24 -2.95 -8.18
C TRP A 251 -0.38 -3.22 -6.95
N ASP A 252 -0.98 -3.84 -5.95
CA ASP A 252 -0.35 -4.27 -4.71
C ASP A 252 -0.70 -5.77 -4.47
N GLY A 253 0.22 -6.51 -3.86
CA GLY A 253 0.11 -7.94 -3.64
C GLY A 253 -0.38 -8.33 -2.24
N GLY A 254 -0.38 -7.41 -1.28
CA GLY A 254 -0.78 -7.66 0.10
C GLY A 254 -0.01 -6.79 1.08
N GLY A 255 -0.48 -6.80 2.32
CA GLY A 255 0.08 -5.95 3.35
C GLY A 255 -0.99 -5.00 3.86
N ARG A 256 -0.55 -4.02 4.62
CA ARG A 256 -1.34 -2.84 4.98
C ARG A 256 -0.67 -1.61 4.37
N ASP A 257 -1.27 -1.11 3.31
CA ASP A 257 -0.60 -0.20 2.40
C ASP A 257 -1.08 1.24 2.56
N THR A 258 -0.17 2.18 2.38
CA THR A 258 -0.44 3.61 2.59
C THR A 258 -0.20 4.42 1.33
N TYR A 259 -1.21 5.19 0.94
CA TYR A 259 -1.03 6.34 0.07
C TYR A 259 -0.64 7.57 0.90
N ASP A 260 0.62 8.00 0.78
CA ASP A 260 1.13 9.19 1.44
C ASP A 260 1.24 10.37 0.47
N PHE A 261 0.34 11.33 0.67
CA PHE A 261 0.23 12.57 -0.07
C PHE A 261 0.65 13.80 0.73
N SER A 262 1.30 13.63 1.89
CA SER A 262 1.71 14.72 2.79
C SER A 262 2.58 15.80 2.14
N ALA A 263 3.26 15.47 1.03
CA ALA A 263 4.03 16.43 0.25
C ALA A 263 3.18 17.43 -0.55
N TYR A 264 1.88 17.17 -0.74
CA TYR A 264 0.99 18.01 -1.52
C TYR A 264 0.39 19.14 -0.66
N GLY A 265 0.25 20.33 -1.25
CA GLY A 265 -0.35 21.50 -0.60
C GLY A 265 -1.67 21.96 -1.23
N ASN A 266 -2.21 21.21 -2.18
CA ASN A 266 -3.50 21.47 -2.81
C ASN A 266 -4.56 20.50 -2.26
N ALA A 267 -5.83 20.89 -2.37
CA ALA A 267 -6.94 19.98 -2.10
C ALA A 267 -6.84 18.71 -2.96
N LEU A 268 -6.91 17.56 -2.31
CA LEU A 268 -6.91 16.23 -2.89
C LEU A 268 -8.33 15.68 -3.01
N LYS A 269 -8.55 14.77 -3.94
CA LYS A 269 -9.72 13.89 -3.96
C LYS A 269 -9.23 12.45 -4.05
N VAL A 270 -9.31 11.71 -2.95
CA VAL A 270 -8.81 10.35 -2.83
C VAL A 270 -10.00 9.39 -2.74
N ASP A 271 -9.92 8.29 -3.47
CA ASP A 271 -10.91 7.22 -3.46
C ASP A 271 -10.18 5.88 -3.52
N LEU A 272 -10.25 5.11 -2.43
CA LEU A 272 -9.52 3.84 -2.30
C LEU A 272 -10.28 2.63 -2.87
N ASP A 273 -11.49 2.80 -3.42
CA ASP A 273 -12.24 1.67 -3.97
C ASP A 273 -11.48 1.02 -5.15
N PRO A 274 -11.60 -0.31 -5.35
CA PRO A 274 -11.08 -0.99 -6.53
C PRO A 274 -11.62 -0.37 -7.82
N GLY A 275 -10.73 -0.01 -8.75
CA GLY A 275 -11.10 0.66 -10.01
C GLY A 275 -11.48 2.13 -9.86
N ALA A 276 -11.41 2.70 -8.66
CA ALA A 276 -11.65 4.13 -8.45
C ALA A 276 -10.42 4.98 -8.81
N TRP A 277 -10.65 6.28 -8.93
CA TRP A 277 -9.66 7.28 -9.31
C TRP A 277 -9.44 8.29 -8.19
N SER A 278 -8.16 8.54 -7.90
CA SER A 278 -7.70 9.61 -7.02
C SER A 278 -7.08 10.75 -7.83
N THR A 279 -7.45 11.99 -7.51
CA THR A 279 -6.85 13.23 -8.03
C THR A 279 -6.01 13.88 -6.94
N ILE A 280 -4.70 13.77 -7.07
CA ILE A 280 -3.72 14.34 -6.13
C ILE A 280 -3.25 15.74 -6.54
N SER A 281 -3.35 16.07 -7.83
CA SER A 281 -3.06 17.42 -8.31
C SER A 281 -3.64 17.65 -9.70
N SER A 282 -4.45 18.70 -9.84
CA SER A 282 -5.01 19.11 -11.13
C SER A 282 -3.94 19.51 -12.15
N SER A 283 -2.78 20.00 -11.69
CA SER A 283 -1.66 20.37 -12.58
C SER A 283 -0.92 19.14 -13.11
N GLN A 284 -0.94 18.02 -12.39
CA GLN A 284 -0.31 16.76 -12.79
C GLN A 284 -1.25 15.83 -13.57
N LEU A 285 -2.53 16.20 -13.75
CA LEU A 285 -3.44 15.43 -14.59
C LEU A 285 -2.96 15.40 -16.04
N ALA A 286 -3.00 14.21 -16.65
CA ALA A 286 -2.70 14.02 -18.06
C ALA A 286 -3.71 14.77 -18.93
N SER A 287 -3.21 15.52 -19.92
CA SER A 287 -4.06 16.14 -20.95
C SER A 287 -4.44 15.09 -21.98
N LEU A 288 -5.74 14.86 -22.15
CA LEU A 288 -6.28 13.93 -23.15
C LEU A 288 -6.68 14.64 -24.46
N GLY A 289 -6.45 15.95 -24.52
CA GLY A 289 -6.77 16.80 -25.68
C GLY A 289 -8.16 17.41 -25.64
N ASN A 290 -8.43 18.38 -26.52
CA ASN A 290 -9.71 19.11 -26.58
C ASN A 290 -10.19 19.70 -25.24
N GLY A 291 -9.25 20.13 -24.39
CA GLY A 291 -9.55 20.66 -23.06
C GLY A 291 -9.96 19.60 -22.03
N ARG A 292 -9.84 18.31 -22.35
CA ARG A 292 -10.11 17.20 -21.43
C ARG A 292 -8.83 16.76 -20.72
N VAL A 293 -9.01 16.27 -19.51
CA VAL A 293 -7.98 15.67 -18.67
C VAL A 293 -8.44 14.29 -18.23
N ALA A 294 -7.49 13.45 -17.79
CA ALA A 294 -7.80 12.13 -17.25
C ALA A 294 -8.73 12.21 -16.03
N ALA A 295 -9.53 11.15 -15.83
CA ALA A 295 -10.44 11.00 -14.69
C ALA A 295 -9.77 11.21 -13.32
N GLY A 296 -8.49 10.86 -13.21
CA GLY A 296 -7.66 11.12 -12.05
C GLY A 296 -6.18 10.97 -12.38
N ASN A 297 -5.35 11.09 -11.35
CA ASN A 297 -3.90 10.85 -11.45
C ASN A 297 -3.57 9.37 -11.26
N ILE A 298 -4.19 8.76 -10.25
CA ILE A 298 -3.91 7.39 -9.81
C ILE A 298 -5.21 6.62 -9.82
N ALA A 299 -5.23 5.47 -10.48
CA ALA A 299 -6.29 4.49 -10.36
C ALA A 299 -5.86 3.34 -9.44
N ASN A 300 -6.81 2.72 -8.77
CA ASN A 300 -6.60 1.43 -8.12
C ASN A 300 -6.96 0.28 -9.08
N ALA A 301 -6.22 -0.82 -9.03
CA ALA A 301 -6.56 -2.01 -9.80
C ALA A 301 -7.93 -2.57 -9.40
N LEU A 302 -8.57 -3.29 -10.32
CA LEU A 302 -9.76 -4.08 -10.00
C LEU A 302 -9.36 -5.33 -9.21
N LEU A 303 -10.26 -5.82 -8.34
CA LEU A 303 -9.99 -7.04 -7.58
C LEU A 303 -9.96 -8.27 -8.48
N TYR A 304 -8.90 -9.07 -8.37
CA TYR A 304 -8.85 -10.37 -9.01
C TYR A 304 -9.69 -11.38 -8.21
N LYS A 305 -10.77 -11.87 -8.81
CA LYS A 305 -11.68 -12.87 -8.20
C LYS A 305 -12.23 -12.47 -6.83
N GLY A 306 -12.38 -11.16 -6.58
CA GLY A 306 -12.89 -10.62 -5.32
C GLY A 306 -11.92 -10.76 -4.14
N ILE A 307 -10.66 -11.10 -4.38
CA ILE A 307 -9.63 -11.15 -3.34
C ILE A 307 -9.20 -9.71 -3.03
N THR A 308 -9.25 -9.33 -1.76
CA THR A 308 -9.00 -7.96 -1.26
C THR A 308 -7.55 -7.67 -0.93
N ALA A 309 -6.63 -8.60 -1.19
CA ALA A 309 -5.21 -8.42 -0.87
C ALA A 309 -4.51 -7.31 -1.69
N SER A 310 -5.14 -6.76 -2.73
CA SER A 310 -4.58 -5.65 -3.51
C SER A 310 -5.21 -4.30 -3.14
N LEU A 311 -5.92 -4.23 -2.01
CA LEU A 311 -6.49 -2.98 -1.53
C LEU A 311 -5.37 -2.08 -1.00
N ILE A 312 -5.69 -0.79 -0.90
CA ILE A 312 -4.87 0.16 -0.17
C ILE A 312 -5.71 0.56 1.04
N GLU A 313 -5.17 0.40 2.24
CA GLU A 313 -5.92 0.56 3.48
C GLU A 313 -5.83 1.99 4.02
N ASP A 314 -4.70 2.66 3.82
CA ASP A 314 -4.38 3.87 4.56
C ASP A 314 -4.10 5.07 3.66
N VAL A 315 -4.46 6.26 4.17
CA VAL A 315 -4.17 7.54 3.50
C VAL A 315 -3.58 8.53 4.50
N ILE A 316 -2.50 9.19 4.08
CA ILE A 316 -2.03 10.43 4.67
C ILE A 316 -2.30 11.55 3.65
N GLY A 317 -3.23 12.44 3.97
CA GLY A 317 -3.61 13.57 3.14
C GLY A 317 -2.54 14.65 3.05
N GLY A 318 -2.84 15.69 2.27
CA GLY A 318 -1.97 16.83 2.06
C GLY A 318 -2.21 17.95 3.07
N ASN A 319 -1.74 19.15 2.74
CA ASN A 319 -2.04 20.38 3.51
C ASN A 319 -3.25 21.15 2.94
N GLY A 320 -4.05 20.49 2.11
CA GLY A 320 -5.22 21.06 1.44
C GLY A 320 -6.50 20.77 2.20
N ASN A 321 -7.64 21.25 1.70
CA ASN A 321 -8.94 20.79 2.17
C ASN A 321 -9.32 19.57 1.34
N ASP A 322 -9.03 18.40 1.86
CA ASP A 322 -9.03 17.15 1.12
C ASP A 322 -10.39 16.43 1.22
N THR A 323 -10.70 15.62 0.22
CA THR A 323 -11.82 14.68 0.29
C THR A 323 -11.26 13.28 0.14
N ILE A 324 -11.34 12.48 1.19
CA ILE A 324 -10.72 11.16 1.26
C ILE A 324 -11.81 10.13 1.54
N ALA A 325 -11.94 9.17 0.65
CA ALA A 325 -12.84 8.03 0.83
C ALA A 325 -12.04 6.72 0.88
N GLY A 326 -12.27 5.93 1.92
CA GLY A 326 -11.77 4.57 2.10
C GLY A 326 -12.40 3.58 1.12
N ASN A 327 -12.46 2.31 1.48
CA ASN A 327 -13.02 1.24 0.68
C ASN A 327 -13.87 0.28 1.53
N GLY A 328 -13.82 -1.02 1.26
CA GLY A 328 -14.59 -2.02 2.02
C GLY A 328 -13.79 -2.73 3.11
N ALA A 329 -12.54 -2.33 3.34
CA ALA A 329 -11.66 -2.84 4.38
C ALA A 329 -11.46 -1.77 5.47
N ASP A 330 -10.91 -2.18 6.62
CA ASP A 330 -10.60 -1.28 7.72
C ASP A 330 -9.54 -0.25 7.28
N ASN A 331 -9.92 1.04 7.20
CA ASN A 331 -9.05 2.09 6.72
C ASN A 331 -8.52 2.99 7.86
N THR A 332 -7.28 3.46 7.75
CA THR A 332 -6.79 4.60 8.56
C THR A 332 -6.60 5.83 7.69
N LEU A 333 -7.40 6.86 7.98
CA LEU A 333 -7.50 8.08 7.19
C LEU A 333 -7.00 9.27 8.00
N ALA A 334 -5.83 9.80 7.65
CA ALA A 334 -5.34 11.08 8.17
C ALA A 334 -5.62 12.17 7.12
N GLY A 335 -6.48 13.14 7.45
CA GLY A 335 -6.72 14.31 6.58
C GLY A 335 -5.49 15.20 6.47
N GLY A 336 -4.84 15.45 7.61
CA GLY A 336 -3.70 16.35 7.70
C GLY A 336 -4.17 17.77 8.06
N PRO A 337 -3.37 18.80 7.74
CA PRO A 337 -3.81 20.18 7.88
C PRO A 337 -4.85 20.55 6.82
N GLY A 338 -5.99 21.08 7.23
CA GLY A 338 -7.04 21.45 6.28
C GLY A 338 -8.40 21.36 6.92
N ASN A 339 -9.45 21.68 6.15
CA ASN A 339 -10.81 21.29 6.52
C ASN A 339 -11.21 20.14 5.61
N ASP A 340 -11.07 18.92 6.11
CA ASP A 340 -11.14 17.72 5.30
C ASP A 340 -12.51 17.05 5.39
N VAL A 341 -12.81 16.23 4.39
CA VAL A 341 -13.99 15.37 4.35
C VAL A 341 -13.53 13.93 4.26
N LEU A 342 -13.68 13.16 5.34
CA LEU A 342 -13.26 11.77 5.41
C LEU A 342 -14.47 10.83 5.42
N SER A 343 -14.41 9.77 4.63
CA SER A 343 -15.43 8.73 4.57
C SER A 343 -14.80 7.36 4.65
N GLY A 344 -14.99 6.60 5.74
CA GLY A 344 -14.42 5.25 5.86
C GLY A 344 -15.08 4.25 4.90
N ARG A 345 -16.40 4.38 4.74
CA ARG A 345 -17.30 3.53 3.94
C ARG A 345 -17.67 2.24 4.67
N GLY A 346 -16.96 1.14 4.44
CA GLY A 346 -17.27 -0.14 5.07
C GLY A 346 -15.99 -0.76 5.62
N GLY A 347 -16.11 -1.47 6.73
CA GLY A 347 -14.95 -1.80 7.55
C GLY A 347 -15.09 -1.10 8.91
N ASP A 348 -14.11 -1.31 9.76
CA ASP A 348 -13.96 -0.60 11.03
C ASP A 348 -12.88 0.49 10.84
N ASP A 349 -13.31 1.73 10.61
CA ASP A 349 -12.44 2.80 10.09
C ASP A 349 -11.95 3.76 11.17
N THR A 350 -10.72 4.26 11.00
CA THR A 350 -10.05 5.17 11.94
C THR A 350 -9.70 6.50 11.28
N ALA A 351 -10.21 7.62 11.80
CA ALA A 351 -9.73 8.96 11.46
C ALA A 351 -8.58 9.38 12.39
N VAL A 352 -7.52 9.99 11.86
CA VAL A 352 -6.30 10.34 12.62
C VAL A 352 -6.12 11.85 12.74
N PHE A 353 -5.84 12.30 13.97
CA PHE A 353 -5.59 13.69 14.34
C PHE A 353 -4.23 13.83 15.05
N SER A 354 -3.53 14.94 14.82
CA SER A 354 -2.15 15.16 15.26
C SER A 354 -2.01 15.63 16.72
N GLY A 355 -3.12 15.93 17.39
CA GLY A 355 -3.17 16.53 18.73
C GLY A 355 -3.79 15.61 19.78
N ASP A 356 -3.70 16.00 21.05
CA ASP A 356 -4.38 15.29 22.14
C ASP A 356 -5.89 15.47 22.05
N ALA A 357 -6.67 14.48 22.52
CA ALA A 357 -8.12 14.51 22.39
C ALA A 357 -8.77 15.73 23.05
N ASP A 358 -8.28 16.21 24.19
CA ASP A 358 -8.83 17.38 24.91
C ASP A 358 -8.66 18.71 24.14
N ARG A 359 -7.87 18.70 23.06
CA ARG A 359 -7.66 19.84 22.17
C ARG A 359 -8.62 19.89 21.00
N TYR A 360 -9.63 19.01 20.94
CA TYR A 360 -10.63 19.00 19.88
C TYR A 360 -12.05 19.12 20.42
N GLU A 361 -12.86 19.90 19.71
CA GLU A 361 -14.31 19.86 19.81
C GLU A 361 -14.84 18.78 18.87
N ILE A 362 -15.71 17.90 19.37
CA ILE A 362 -16.33 16.82 18.62
C ILE A 362 -17.83 17.06 18.60
N THR A 363 -18.45 17.01 17.43
CA THR A 363 -19.90 17.20 17.26
C THR A 363 -20.49 16.08 16.43
N LEU A 364 -21.50 15.39 16.94
CA LEU A 364 -22.35 14.49 16.15
C LEU A 364 -23.48 15.30 15.50
N ASN A 365 -23.51 15.34 14.17
CA ASN A 365 -24.50 16.08 13.42
C ASN A 365 -25.80 15.27 13.26
N GLY A 366 -26.93 15.96 13.08
CA GLY A 366 -28.25 15.31 12.95
C GLY A 366 -28.43 14.43 11.71
N ASN A 367 -27.50 14.48 10.75
CA ASN A 367 -27.44 13.61 9.57
C ASN A 367 -26.55 12.37 9.79
N GLY A 368 -25.96 12.18 10.99
CA GLY A 368 -25.08 11.07 11.33
C GLY A 368 -23.60 11.27 10.98
N THR A 369 -23.19 12.45 10.51
CA THR A 369 -21.77 12.77 10.30
C THR A 369 -21.15 13.39 11.54
N TRP A 370 -19.84 13.28 11.71
CA TRP A 370 -19.10 13.98 12.76
C TRP A 370 -18.48 15.26 12.24
N THR A 371 -18.34 16.25 13.11
CA THR A 371 -17.49 17.42 12.89
C THR A 371 -16.45 17.47 14.00
N ILE A 372 -15.16 17.49 13.62
CA ILE A 372 -14.03 17.51 14.55
C ILE A 372 -13.27 18.82 14.33
N SER A 373 -13.27 19.71 15.31
CA SER A 373 -12.63 21.03 15.22
C SER A 373 -11.41 21.09 16.14
N ASP A 374 -10.24 21.41 15.59
CA ASP A 374 -9.02 21.61 16.35
C ASP A 374 -9.03 22.96 17.10
N LEU A 375 -8.84 22.92 18.42
CA LEU A 375 -8.87 24.08 19.32
C LEU A 375 -7.46 24.60 19.67
N ARG A 376 -6.39 24.04 19.06
CA ARG A 376 -5.02 24.56 19.21
C ARG A 376 -4.86 25.87 18.45
N ASP A 377 -3.93 26.71 18.90
CA ASP A 377 -3.61 27.95 18.22
C ASP A 377 -3.21 27.68 16.76
N GLY A 378 -3.89 28.35 15.83
CA GLY A 378 -3.66 28.17 14.40
C GLY A 378 -4.38 26.96 13.78
N SER A 379 -5.13 26.17 14.56
CA SER A 379 -5.91 25.02 14.10
C SER A 379 -5.11 24.09 13.18
N PRO A 380 -3.99 23.48 13.62
CA PRO A 380 -3.11 22.68 12.76
C PRO A 380 -3.80 21.60 11.92
N ASP A 381 -4.89 21.01 12.43
CA ASP A 381 -5.70 20.01 11.71
C ASP A 381 -7.04 20.59 11.21
N GLY A 382 -7.29 21.90 11.38
CA GLY A 382 -8.50 22.57 10.92
C GLY A 382 -9.82 22.03 11.50
N THR A 383 -10.83 21.89 10.63
CA THR A 383 -12.18 21.43 10.99
C THR A 383 -12.69 20.43 9.97
N ASP A 384 -12.78 19.18 10.40
CA ASP A 384 -13.03 18.04 9.53
C ASP A 384 -14.47 17.54 9.64
N THR A 385 -14.97 16.99 8.55
CA THR A 385 -16.27 16.32 8.48
C THR A 385 -16.06 14.85 8.18
N LEU A 386 -16.61 13.98 9.03
CA LEU A 386 -16.42 12.54 8.93
C LEU A 386 -17.75 11.82 8.75
N SER A 387 -17.77 10.78 7.92
CA SER A 387 -18.92 9.89 7.77
C SER A 387 -18.45 8.44 7.73
N GLN A 388 -19.19 7.53 8.37
CA GLN A 388 -18.82 6.11 8.38
C GLN A 388 -17.39 5.92 8.90
N ILE A 389 -17.15 6.43 10.12
CA ILE A 389 -15.89 6.32 10.86
C ILE A 389 -16.25 5.87 12.26
N GLU A 390 -15.64 4.79 12.72
CA GLU A 390 -15.91 4.13 14.00
C GLU A 390 -14.94 4.59 15.09
N TYR A 391 -13.70 4.93 14.71
CA TYR A 391 -12.62 5.27 15.64
C TYR A 391 -11.97 6.63 15.32
N PHE A 392 -11.61 7.37 16.36
CA PHE A 392 -10.92 8.65 16.29
C PHE A 392 -9.61 8.53 17.04
N MET A 393 -8.51 8.48 16.29
CA MET A 393 -7.16 8.39 16.83
C MET A 393 -6.59 9.79 17.05
N PHE A 394 -6.40 10.15 18.31
CA PHE A 394 -5.67 11.32 18.74
C PHE A 394 -4.24 10.93 19.15
N ARG A 395 -3.39 11.91 19.42
CA ARG A 395 -1.98 11.68 19.81
C ARG A 395 -1.84 10.87 21.10
N ASP A 396 -2.74 11.05 22.05
CA ASP A 396 -2.70 10.47 23.40
C ASP A 396 -3.66 9.29 23.59
N THR A 397 -4.69 9.16 22.75
CA THR A 397 -5.73 8.13 22.91
C THR A 397 -6.46 7.82 21.61
N VAL A 398 -7.15 6.69 21.58
CA VAL A 398 -8.14 6.35 20.55
C VAL A 398 -9.49 6.25 21.24
N ILE A 399 -10.50 6.95 20.72
CA ILE A 399 -11.88 6.85 21.20
C ILE A 399 -12.76 6.25 20.11
N ASP A 400 -13.78 5.48 20.49
CA ASP A 400 -14.80 4.98 19.58
C ASP A 400 -15.94 6.00 19.41
N GLY A 401 -16.85 5.71 18.48
CA GLY A 401 -18.03 6.54 18.21
C GLY A 401 -18.95 6.76 19.42
N ASP A 402 -19.03 5.81 20.35
CA ASP A 402 -19.85 5.94 21.55
C ASP A 402 -19.22 6.95 22.52
N ALA A 403 -17.92 6.80 22.81
CA ALA A 403 -17.17 7.75 23.63
C ALA A 403 -17.09 9.16 23.00
N ALA A 404 -16.99 9.23 21.66
CA ALA A 404 -17.06 10.49 20.92
C ALA A 404 -18.43 11.17 21.06
N ALA A 405 -19.53 10.40 21.06
CA ALA A 405 -20.90 10.92 21.23
C ALA A 405 -21.09 11.51 22.63
N GLU A 406 -20.58 10.83 23.65
CA GLU A 406 -20.61 11.30 25.04
C GLU A 406 -19.87 12.64 25.17
N LYS A 407 -18.64 12.72 24.62
CA LYS A 407 -17.88 13.97 24.58
C LYS A 407 -18.60 15.09 23.80
N ALA A 408 -19.32 14.79 22.73
CA ALA A 408 -20.08 15.78 21.97
C ALA A 408 -21.27 16.38 22.75
N THR A 409 -21.84 15.63 23.70
CA THR A 409 -22.96 16.13 24.53
C THR A 409 -22.50 17.05 25.66
N THR A 410 -21.26 16.92 26.14
CA THR A 410 -20.71 17.72 27.23
C THR A 410 -20.26 19.13 26.80
N THR A 411 -19.98 19.35 25.51
CA THR A 411 -19.64 20.68 24.95
C THR A 411 -20.86 21.53 24.59
N GLY A 412 -22.07 20.94 24.53
CA GLY A 412 -23.33 21.60 24.13
C GLY A 412 -24.14 22.24 25.26
N LEU A 413 -23.69 22.19 26.52
CA LEU A 413 -24.39 22.84 27.64
C LEU A 413 -23.75 24.21 27.99
N PRO A 414 -24.52 25.31 28.02
CA PRO A 414 -24.05 26.54 28.67
C PRO A 414 -23.78 26.27 30.16
N PRO A 415 -22.81 26.97 30.79
CA PRO A 415 -22.45 26.76 32.19
C PRO A 415 -23.51 27.38 33.12
N ASP A 416 -24.64 26.71 33.25
CA ASP A 416 -25.55 26.72 34.41
C ASP A 416 -26.81 25.95 34.04
N VAL A 417 -26.97 24.72 34.54
CA VAL A 417 -28.12 24.28 35.37
C VAL A 417 -27.72 22.95 35.99
N VAL A 418 -27.39 22.98 37.28
CA VAL A 418 -27.26 21.78 38.10
C VAL A 418 -28.66 21.20 38.33
N ALA A 419 -28.96 20.07 37.71
CA ALA A 419 -30.05 19.20 38.12
C ALA A 419 -29.40 17.89 38.58
N ALA A 420 -29.51 17.61 39.88
CA ALA A 420 -29.00 16.38 40.49
C ALA A 420 -29.54 15.16 39.73
N THR A 421 -28.68 14.51 38.95
CA THR A 421 -28.96 13.21 38.35
C THR A 421 -28.78 12.13 39.41
N ALA A 422 -29.55 11.06 39.25
CA ALA A 422 -29.33 9.85 40.02
C ALA A 422 -27.96 9.26 39.64
N ASN A 423 -27.31 8.57 40.59
CA ASN A 423 -26.06 7.86 40.41
C ASN A 423 -26.13 6.86 39.23
N HIS A 424 -25.18 6.92 38.33
CA HIS A 424 -24.94 6.03 37.20
C HIS A 424 -24.05 4.86 37.64
N GLU A 425 -24.14 3.70 36.97
CA GLU A 425 -23.31 2.55 37.32
C GLU A 425 -21.91 2.72 36.72
N PRO A 426 -20.82 2.39 37.45
CA PRO A 426 -19.47 2.53 36.91
C PRO A 426 -19.28 1.58 35.73
N VAL A 427 -18.40 1.92 34.80
CA VAL A 427 -18.09 1.09 33.63
C VAL A 427 -16.76 0.40 33.83
N ALA A 428 -16.78 -0.91 34.06
CA ALA A 428 -15.59 -1.71 34.27
C ALA A 428 -15.09 -2.34 32.96
N ARG A 429 -13.83 -2.08 32.56
CA ARG A 429 -13.21 -2.56 31.31
C ARG A 429 -12.25 -3.72 31.53
N LYS A 430 -11.98 -4.49 30.48
CA LYS A 430 -11.19 -5.74 30.60
C LYS A 430 -9.70 -5.46 30.62
N ASP A 431 -9.00 -6.02 31.60
CA ASP A 431 -7.54 -5.87 31.67
C ASP A 431 -6.75 -7.07 31.18
N VAL A 432 -5.54 -6.80 30.67
CA VAL A 432 -4.53 -7.79 30.35
C VAL A 432 -3.19 -7.42 30.98
N PHE A 433 -2.63 -8.35 31.76
CA PHE A 433 -1.33 -8.20 32.41
C PHE A 433 -0.37 -9.33 32.02
N PHE A 434 0.93 -9.07 32.12
CA PHE A 434 1.98 -10.06 31.90
C PHE A 434 2.73 -10.34 33.19
N ALA A 435 2.93 -11.62 33.50
CA ALA A 435 3.69 -12.05 34.66
C ALA A 435 4.76 -13.04 34.25
N ARG A 436 5.95 -12.93 34.86
CA ARG A 436 6.98 -13.95 34.71
C ARG A 436 6.68 -15.16 35.61
N LYS A 437 6.90 -16.37 35.10
CA LYS A 437 6.63 -17.59 35.87
C LYS A 437 7.49 -17.63 37.15
N GLY A 438 6.84 -17.94 38.27
CA GLY A 438 7.50 -18.13 39.56
C GLY A 438 7.98 -16.86 40.25
N THR A 439 7.63 -15.68 39.73
CA THR A 439 7.82 -14.38 40.40
C THR A 439 6.47 -13.79 40.78
N GLU A 440 6.50 -12.82 41.68
CA GLU A 440 5.31 -12.01 42.03
C GLU A 440 5.20 -10.88 41.02
N LEU A 441 3.99 -10.63 40.52
CA LEU A 441 3.68 -9.43 39.75
C LEU A 441 3.07 -8.43 40.72
N ASN A 442 3.70 -7.26 40.86
CA ASN A 442 3.17 -6.14 41.61
C ASN A 442 2.72 -5.09 40.60
N VAL A 443 1.43 -4.78 40.57
CA VAL A 443 0.85 -3.74 39.73
C VAL A 443 0.52 -2.56 40.61
N ALA A 444 1.11 -1.41 40.30
CA ALA A 444 0.88 -0.15 41.01
C ALA A 444 -0.46 0.49 40.57
N VAL A 445 -0.92 1.48 41.35
CA VAL A 445 -2.23 2.11 41.20
C VAL A 445 -2.43 2.69 39.79
N GLU A 446 -1.43 3.38 39.25
CA GLU A 446 -1.47 4.02 37.93
C GLU A 446 -1.68 3.05 36.76
N ASN A 447 -1.48 1.75 37.01
CA ASN A 447 -1.60 0.68 36.03
C ASN A 447 -2.55 -0.43 36.51
N GLY A 448 -3.31 -0.15 37.58
CA GLY A 448 -4.20 -1.08 38.24
C GLY A 448 -5.43 -1.44 37.42
N VAL A 449 -6.28 -2.30 37.97
CA VAL A 449 -7.53 -2.73 37.29
C VAL A 449 -8.56 -1.60 37.12
N LEU A 450 -8.36 -0.45 37.79
CA LEU A 450 -9.23 0.72 37.64
C LEU A 450 -8.68 1.75 36.65
N ALA A 451 -7.47 1.54 36.09
CA ALA A 451 -6.80 2.55 35.28
C ALA A 451 -7.53 2.86 33.96
N ASN A 452 -8.37 1.93 33.50
CA ASN A 452 -9.22 2.00 32.31
C ASN A 452 -10.72 2.03 32.64
N ASP A 453 -11.09 2.16 33.92
CA ASP A 453 -12.48 2.20 34.38
C ASP A 453 -12.93 3.64 34.57
N SER A 454 -14.22 3.87 34.40
CA SER A 454 -14.81 5.21 34.52
C SER A 454 -16.15 5.17 35.26
N ASP A 455 -16.53 6.30 35.80
CA ASP A 455 -17.85 6.56 36.34
C ASP A 455 -18.41 7.82 35.67
N GLU A 456 -19.65 7.75 35.19
CA GLU A 456 -20.27 8.86 34.44
C GLU A 456 -20.51 10.08 35.33
N ASP A 457 -20.68 9.90 36.65
CA ASP A 457 -20.83 11.00 37.61
C ASP A 457 -19.47 11.52 38.13
N GLY A 458 -18.37 10.85 37.77
CA GLY A 458 -17.02 11.17 38.21
C GLY A 458 -16.71 10.75 39.64
N ASP A 459 -17.49 9.81 40.19
CA ASP A 459 -17.26 9.29 41.53
C ASP A 459 -15.98 8.44 41.59
N ALA A 460 -15.30 8.52 42.73
CA ALA A 460 -14.04 7.82 42.93
C ALA A 460 -14.27 6.30 43.00
N LEU A 461 -13.71 5.58 42.03
CA LEU A 461 -13.86 4.13 41.97
C LEU A 461 -13.01 3.39 42.98
N THR A 462 -13.57 2.29 43.48
CA THR A 462 -12.87 1.29 44.28
C THR A 462 -13.01 -0.10 43.69
N ALA A 463 -11.98 -0.93 43.84
CA ALA A 463 -11.95 -2.28 43.31
C ALA A 463 -12.14 -3.34 44.41
N ALA A 464 -12.88 -4.40 44.11
CA ALA A 464 -12.96 -5.57 44.97
C ALA A 464 -12.94 -6.86 44.15
N ILE A 465 -12.34 -7.93 44.68
CA ILE A 465 -12.30 -9.20 43.96
C ILE A 465 -13.70 -9.82 43.93
N HIS A 466 -14.27 -9.92 42.73
CA HIS A 466 -15.59 -10.52 42.53
C HIS A 466 -15.49 -12.04 42.36
N ARG A 467 -14.42 -12.51 41.71
CA ARG A 467 -14.14 -13.94 41.54
C ARG A 467 -12.65 -14.23 41.42
N ASP A 468 -12.15 -15.03 42.35
CA ASP A 468 -10.77 -15.49 42.38
C ASP A 468 -10.32 -16.25 41.12
N PRO A 469 -9.03 -16.18 40.78
CA PRO A 469 -8.46 -17.01 39.73
C PRO A 469 -8.49 -18.49 40.10
N ARG A 470 -8.76 -19.35 39.11
CA ARG A 470 -8.67 -20.82 39.29
C ARG A 470 -7.25 -21.33 39.54
N LYS A 471 -6.23 -20.52 39.21
CA LYS A 471 -4.80 -20.82 39.41
C LYS A 471 -4.05 -19.55 39.80
N GLY A 472 -3.30 -19.62 40.88
CA GLY A 472 -2.63 -18.46 41.47
C GLY A 472 -3.49 -17.80 42.56
N LYS A 473 -2.98 -16.70 43.11
CA LYS A 473 -3.62 -15.87 44.13
C LYS A 473 -3.46 -14.42 43.70
N VAL A 474 -4.54 -13.65 43.83
CA VAL A 474 -4.55 -12.20 43.64
C VAL A 474 -4.87 -11.59 45.00
N ASP A 475 -4.04 -10.66 45.44
CA ASP A 475 -4.31 -9.77 46.56
C ASP A 475 -4.58 -8.40 45.93
N LEU A 476 -5.86 -8.04 45.75
CA LEU A 476 -6.33 -6.80 45.10
C LEU A 476 -6.70 -5.78 46.18
N ASP A 477 -6.13 -4.59 46.07
CA ASP A 477 -6.40 -3.45 46.94
C ASP A 477 -7.53 -2.59 46.36
N ALA A 478 -8.18 -1.80 47.22
CA ALA A 478 -9.34 -1.00 46.84
C ALA A 478 -9.01 0.11 45.83
N ASP A 479 -7.76 0.53 45.73
CA ASP A 479 -7.29 1.53 44.76
C ASP A 479 -7.01 0.93 43.36
N GLY A 480 -7.30 -0.37 43.16
CA GLY A 480 -7.09 -1.05 41.88
C GLY A 480 -5.67 -1.62 41.71
N SER A 481 -4.73 -1.31 42.62
CA SER A 481 -3.42 -1.97 42.64
C SER A 481 -3.55 -3.42 43.14
N PHE A 482 -2.65 -4.31 42.68
CA PHE A 482 -2.71 -5.70 43.13
C PHE A 482 -1.39 -6.44 43.05
N VAL A 483 -1.28 -7.48 43.88
CA VAL A 483 -0.19 -8.45 43.83
C VAL A 483 -0.71 -9.80 43.34
N PHE A 484 -0.10 -10.33 42.29
CA PHE A 484 -0.42 -11.64 41.73
C PHE A 484 0.72 -12.64 41.92
N LYS A 485 0.38 -13.84 42.42
CA LYS A 485 1.31 -14.96 42.64
C LYS A 485 0.81 -16.23 41.97
N VAL A 486 1.69 -16.95 41.28
CA VAL A 486 1.36 -18.23 40.63
C VAL A 486 2.46 -19.26 40.85
N GLY A 487 2.11 -20.56 40.79
CA GLY A 487 3.05 -21.65 41.04
C GLY A 487 4.28 -21.61 40.12
N LYS A 488 5.45 -21.93 40.67
CA LYS A 488 6.78 -21.80 40.01
C LYS A 488 6.95 -22.53 38.67
N LYS A 489 6.05 -23.45 38.33
CA LYS A 489 6.07 -24.25 37.08
C LYS A 489 4.97 -23.87 36.08
N PHE A 490 4.07 -22.94 36.42
CA PHE A 490 2.93 -22.60 35.58
C PHE A 490 3.30 -21.57 34.52
N THR A 491 2.85 -21.81 33.28
CA THR A 491 2.81 -20.86 32.17
C THR A 491 1.44 -20.94 31.51
N GLY A 492 0.92 -19.84 30.99
CA GLY A 492 -0.42 -19.76 30.39
C GLY A 492 -1.30 -18.66 30.98
N LYS A 493 -2.56 -18.59 30.54
CA LYS A 493 -3.51 -17.52 30.92
C LYS A 493 -4.20 -17.84 32.25
N VAL A 494 -4.11 -16.92 33.21
CA VAL A 494 -4.92 -16.89 34.43
C VAL A 494 -6.02 -15.84 34.27
N LYS A 495 -7.23 -16.13 34.76
CA LYS A 495 -8.39 -15.25 34.61
C LYS A 495 -9.07 -15.08 35.96
N PHE A 496 -9.33 -13.85 36.36
CA PHE A 496 -10.16 -13.49 37.52
C PHE A 496 -11.15 -12.38 37.12
N LYS A 497 -12.09 -12.05 38.01
CA LYS A 497 -12.98 -10.89 37.85
C LYS A 497 -12.90 -10.01 39.08
N TYR A 498 -12.90 -8.70 38.88
CA TYR A 498 -13.11 -7.72 39.94
C TYR A 498 -14.47 -7.03 39.74
N ALA A 499 -14.88 -6.26 40.72
CA ALA A 499 -15.97 -5.31 40.63
C ALA A 499 -15.40 -3.91 40.91
N ALA A 500 -15.71 -2.96 40.03
CA ALA A 500 -15.51 -1.53 40.28
C ALA A 500 -16.76 -0.99 41.00
N SER A 501 -16.59 -0.10 41.97
CA SER A 501 -17.68 0.52 42.73
C SER A 501 -17.42 2.00 42.94
N ASP A 502 -18.44 2.80 42.67
CA ASP A 502 -18.59 4.24 42.99
C ASP A 502 -18.99 4.48 44.46
N GLY A 503 -19.38 3.44 45.21
CA GLY A 503 -19.93 3.53 46.57
C GLY A 503 -21.45 3.32 46.68
N GLU A 504 -22.17 3.32 45.56
CA GLU A 504 -23.61 3.05 45.46
C GLU A 504 -23.94 1.80 44.60
N THR A 505 -23.26 1.63 43.47
CA THR A 505 -23.45 0.58 42.46
C THR A 505 -22.13 -0.12 42.04
N VAL A 506 -22.22 -1.18 41.21
CA VAL A 506 -21.06 -2.05 40.90
C VAL A 506 -21.10 -2.75 39.54
N ASP A 507 -20.17 -2.43 38.65
CA ASP A 507 -19.91 -3.22 37.43
C ASP A 507 -18.69 -4.14 37.56
N LYS A 508 -18.61 -5.18 36.71
CA LYS A 508 -17.65 -6.28 36.83
C LYS A 508 -16.95 -6.58 35.52
N ALA A 509 -15.64 -6.35 35.50
CA ALA A 509 -14.81 -6.75 34.39
C ALA A 509 -13.97 -8.00 34.63
N LYS A 510 -13.24 -8.41 33.59
CA LYS A 510 -12.46 -9.64 33.56
C LYS A 510 -11.01 -9.31 33.27
N VAL A 511 -10.16 -9.76 34.18
CA VAL A 511 -8.71 -9.62 34.06
C VAL A 511 -8.11 -10.92 33.51
N VAL A 512 -7.15 -10.77 32.59
CA VAL A 512 -6.34 -11.88 32.04
C VAL A 512 -4.86 -11.64 32.34
N VAL A 513 -4.26 -12.50 33.16
CA VAL A 513 -2.81 -12.48 33.40
C VAL A 513 -2.14 -13.56 32.54
N LYS A 514 -1.29 -13.17 31.59
CA LYS A 514 -0.48 -14.05 30.74
C LYS A 514 0.84 -14.38 31.46
N VAL A 515 1.01 -15.63 31.89
CA VAL A 515 2.21 -16.08 32.61
C VAL A 515 3.22 -16.70 31.64
N LEU A 516 4.39 -16.06 31.51
CA LEU A 516 5.40 -16.36 30.49
C LEU A 516 6.69 -16.95 31.08
N LYS A 517 7.52 -17.57 30.22
CA LYS A 517 8.88 -17.98 30.61
C LYS A 517 9.79 -16.75 30.66
N ARG A 518 10.99 -16.91 31.23
CA ARG A 518 11.95 -15.81 31.40
C ARG A 518 12.28 -15.12 30.07
N GLY A 519 12.68 -15.87 29.03
CA GLY A 519 13.01 -15.30 27.71
C GLY A 519 11.84 -14.49 27.16
N ASP A 520 10.69 -15.15 26.96
CA ASP A 520 9.48 -14.50 26.42
C ASP A 520 8.96 -13.31 27.25
N TYR A 521 9.31 -13.21 28.55
CA TYR A 521 8.96 -12.06 29.38
C TYR A 521 10.00 -10.93 29.27
N ASP A 522 11.28 -11.29 29.25
CA ASP A 522 12.38 -10.33 29.10
C ASP A 522 12.33 -9.69 27.69
N ASP A 523 11.90 -10.42 26.64
CA ASP A 523 11.65 -9.90 25.28
C ASP A 523 10.55 -8.81 25.24
N ILE A 524 9.54 -8.91 26.11
CA ILE A 524 8.46 -7.90 26.22
C ILE A 524 8.98 -6.64 26.93
N LEU A 525 9.87 -6.79 27.91
CA LEU A 525 10.48 -5.66 28.62
C LEU A 525 11.42 -4.87 27.73
N ASP A 526 12.20 -5.56 26.89
CA ASP A 526 13.16 -4.93 25.97
C ASP A 526 12.45 -4.21 24.79
N ALA A 527 11.22 -4.60 24.48
CA ALA A 527 10.32 -3.87 23.58
C ALA A 527 9.62 -2.67 24.25
N GLY A 528 9.98 -2.31 25.50
CA GLY A 528 9.41 -1.19 26.26
C GLY A 528 8.12 -1.52 27.02
N GLY A 529 7.76 -2.80 27.17
CA GLY A 529 6.46 -3.20 27.71
C GLY A 529 6.46 -3.57 29.19
N LEU A 530 5.99 -2.67 30.06
CA LEU A 530 5.15 -3.03 31.21
C LEU A 530 4.10 -1.94 31.46
N THR A 531 2.84 -2.32 31.19
CA THR A 531 1.53 -1.81 31.66
C THR A 531 1.04 -0.45 31.14
N ALA A 532 -0.24 -0.23 30.80
CA ALA A 532 -1.49 -0.90 31.19
C ALA A 532 -2.50 -1.13 30.03
N SER A 533 -3.52 -1.96 30.34
CA SER A 533 -4.76 -2.27 29.60
C SER A 533 -4.68 -2.33 28.07
N LEU A 534 -4.52 -3.55 27.54
CA LEU A 534 -4.74 -3.84 26.12
C LEU A 534 -6.10 -4.52 25.92
N ASP A 535 -6.97 -3.81 25.22
CA ASP A 535 -8.23 -4.24 24.65
C ASP A 535 -8.00 -5.35 23.59
N SER A 536 -9.07 -5.97 23.10
CA SER A 536 -9.17 -7.38 22.71
C SER A 536 -8.39 -7.93 21.50
N HIS A 537 -7.30 -7.36 20.99
CA HIS A 537 -6.61 -7.93 19.82
C HIS A 537 -5.57 -9.00 20.18
N GLY A 538 -5.79 -10.20 19.65
CA GLY A 538 -5.04 -11.41 19.97
C GLY A 538 -3.63 -11.42 19.38
N LEU A 539 -2.61 -11.33 20.24
CA LEU A 539 -1.29 -11.89 19.97
C LEU A 539 -1.40 -13.43 19.86
N ASP A 540 -1.73 -13.92 18.66
CA ASP A 540 -1.69 -15.34 18.29
C ASP A 540 -0.78 -15.55 17.06
N SER A 541 0.34 -14.82 16.95
CA SER A 541 1.46 -15.22 16.07
C SER A 541 2.74 -14.44 16.38
N ILE A 542 3.55 -14.94 17.32
CA ILE A 542 5.00 -14.66 17.32
C ILE A 542 5.69 -15.91 16.78
N PRO A 543 6.37 -15.86 15.61
CA PRO A 543 7.08 -17.01 15.07
C PRO A 543 8.29 -17.34 15.95
N ALA A 544 8.62 -18.63 16.04
CA ALA A 544 9.70 -19.14 16.90
C ALA A 544 11.08 -18.57 16.50
N PRO A 545 11.95 -18.22 17.46
CA PRO A 545 13.31 -17.76 17.14
C PRO A 545 14.18 -18.90 16.59
N VAL A 546 14.87 -18.61 15.50
CA VAL A 546 15.93 -19.44 14.90
C VAL A 546 17.12 -19.50 15.88
N PRO A 547 17.72 -20.67 16.16
CA PRO A 547 18.83 -20.76 17.10
C PRO A 547 20.12 -20.20 16.49
N VAL A 548 20.63 -19.10 17.06
CA VAL A 548 21.99 -18.62 16.80
C VAL A 548 22.97 -19.39 17.69
N ALA A 549 23.88 -20.13 17.05
CA ALA A 549 24.98 -20.81 17.74
C ALA A 549 26.12 -19.82 18.03
N GLY A 550 26.35 -19.62 19.33
CA GLY A 550 27.59 -19.23 20.05
C GLY A 550 28.74 -18.52 19.32
N ASN A 551 29.21 -17.40 19.89
CA ASN A 551 30.20 -17.47 20.97
C ASN A 551 30.56 -16.09 21.57
N ALA A 552 30.49 -16.07 22.90
CA ALA A 552 31.35 -15.40 23.88
C ALA A 552 31.63 -13.88 23.81
N CYS A 553 31.14 -13.21 24.87
CA CYS A 553 31.56 -11.94 25.42
C CYS A 553 33.09 -11.77 25.54
N PHE A 554 33.57 -10.54 25.37
CA PHE A 554 34.45 -9.87 26.34
C PHE A 554 34.37 -8.34 26.14
N ASP A 555 33.80 -7.66 27.14
CA ASP A 555 34.00 -6.23 27.43
C ASP A 555 35.14 -6.12 28.45
N PRO A 556 35.97 -5.06 28.41
CA PRO A 556 35.84 -4.12 29.52
C PRO A 556 36.04 -2.63 29.15
N PHE A 557 35.01 -1.83 29.46
CA PHE A 557 35.02 -0.62 30.27
C PHE A 557 36.04 0.51 29.98
N ARG A 558 35.49 1.65 29.52
CA ARG A 558 35.30 2.92 30.29
C ARG A 558 36.08 4.18 29.84
N ASP A 559 35.31 5.29 29.85
CA ASP A 559 35.69 6.71 29.98
C ASP A 559 36.21 7.36 28.68
N GLY A 560 35.71 8.46 28.13
CA GLY A 560 35.01 9.63 28.66
C GLY A 560 35.84 10.89 28.36
N SER A 561 35.17 11.97 27.97
CA SER A 561 35.66 13.34 27.76
C SER A 561 36.49 13.68 26.49
N ASP A 562 35.83 14.45 25.62
CA ASP A 562 36.15 15.87 25.36
C ASP A 562 37.29 16.30 24.39
N HIS A 563 36.89 17.26 23.54
CA HIS A 563 37.65 18.31 22.86
C HIS A 563 38.78 18.03 21.83
N THR A 564 38.53 18.65 20.66
CA THR A 564 39.41 19.50 19.83
C THR A 564 40.09 18.95 18.56
N LEU A 565 39.65 19.57 17.45
CA LEU A 565 40.41 19.94 16.26
C LEU A 565 41.87 20.31 16.56
N ARG A 566 42.80 19.74 15.77
CA ARG A 566 43.89 20.46 15.07
C ARG A 566 44.63 19.49 14.15
N GLY A 567 44.70 19.86 12.87
CA GLY A 567 45.60 19.20 11.92
C GLY A 567 47.06 19.54 12.19
N PHE A 568 47.95 18.72 11.63
CA PHE A 568 49.25 19.14 11.12
C PHE A 568 49.72 18.13 10.07
N ASP A 569 50.19 18.69 8.96
CA ASP A 569 51.02 18.11 7.90
C ASP A 569 52.12 17.17 8.40
N HIS A 570 52.46 16.13 7.62
CA HIS A 570 53.60 16.20 6.70
C HIS A 570 53.80 14.90 5.90
N ASP A 571 54.04 15.09 4.60
CA ASP A 571 54.58 14.14 3.63
C ASP A 571 55.85 13.40 4.10
N TRP A 572 56.03 12.16 3.62
CA TRP A 572 57.17 11.69 2.79
C TRP A 572 57.33 10.16 2.89
N LEU A 573 57.07 9.42 1.80
CA LEU A 573 58.08 8.70 1.01
C LEU A 573 57.44 7.70 0.03
N SER A 574 57.81 7.91 -1.22
CA SER A 574 57.68 7.02 -2.37
C SER A 574 58.52 5.75 -2.23
N GLY A 575 58.14 4.67 -2.92
CA GLY A 575 58.97 3.48 -3.01
C GLY A 575 58.31 2.28 -3.68
N THR A 576 58.24 2.31 -5.01
CA THR A 576 57.98 1.18 -5.91
C THR A 576 58.87 -0.03 -5.64
N GLY A 577 58.35 -1.26 -5.81
CA GLY A 577 59.19 -2.46 -5.86
C GLY A 577 58.40 -3.77 -6.01
N HIS A 578 58.49 -4.36 -7.19
CA HIS A 578 57.78 -5.54 -7.69
C HIS A 578 58.23 -6.90 -7.11
N VAL A 579 57.25 -7.81 -7.01
CA VAL A 579 57.21 -9.23 -7.45
C VAL A 579 58.22 -10.22 -6.87
N TYR A 580 57.70 -11.30 -6.24
CA TYR A 580 57.97 -12.69 -6.60
C TYR A 580 56.77 -13.59 -6.22
N ASP A 581 56.20 -14.26 -7.24
CA ASP A 581 55.40 -15.48 -7.17
C ASP A 581 56.15 -16.62 -6.44
N LEU A 582 55.44 -17.58 -5.80
CA LEU A 582 55.32 -18.96 -6.33
C LEU A 582 54.46 -19.88 -5.41
N TYR A 583 53.30 -20.26 -5.95
CA TYR A 583 52.60 -21.56 -5.99
C TYR A 583 52.88 -22.69 -4.98
N VAL A 584 51.80 -23.33 -4.51
CA VAL A 584 51.27 -24.60 -5.10
C VAL A 584 49.75 -24.54 -5.16
#